data_AF-A0A229SVZ4-F1
#
_entry.id   AF-A0A229SVZ4-F1
#
_cell.length_a   1.000
_cell.length_b   1.000
_cell.length_c   1.000
_cell.angle_alpha   90.00
_cell.angle_beta   90.00
_cell.angle_gamma   90.00
#
_symmetry.space_group_name_H-M   'P 1'
#
loop_
_entity.id
_entity.type
_entity.pdbx_description
1 polymer ?
#
loop_
_entity_poly.entity_id
_entity_poly.type
_entity_poly.pdbx_seq_one_letter_code
_entity_poly.pdbx_strand_id
1 'polypeptide(L)'
;MPLRLGTTAAGLVTGYVADALFGDPRKGHPVALFGTAAARLEHRLWADSKPRGVAYAGLCTFGAVGLGVALQTATRRRPFARFLATAASTWVVLGGRGLAAEGAEMARLLEAGEVPEARQRLSHLCARDATTLDSAELTRAATESIAENTSDAVVAPLFWGAVAGVPGLLGYRALNTLDAMVGYRSARYRRFGWAAARADDVANLVPSRIGAALTVVCAGGRARESWRIWRRDGGRHPSPNAGQVEAAFAGALGIRLGGTNSYGGEIESRSRLGEGRDPEPVDLRRAVRLSRLVGAAAVLIAATAAPTTPRGAAPDQSIGSRATKTPARRSVDNSAAAGPGVDKKRVTRRNRRTGVAR
;
A
#
# COMPACT_ATOMS: atom_id res chain seq x y z
N MET A 1 -15.23 16.69 -19.60
CA MET A 1 -14.86 15.47 -18.84
C MET A 1 -13.66 14.84 -19.54
N PRO A 2 -12.44 15.39 -19.32
CA PRO A 2 -11.29 14.48 -19.10
C PRO A 2 -10.28 14.96 -18.03
N LEU A 3 -10.20 16.26 -17.74
CA LEU A 3 -9.12 16.90 -16.95
C LEU A 3 -8.85 16.31 -15.55
N ARG A 4 -9.86 15.75 -14.87
CA ARG A 4 -9.71 15.20 -13.51
C ARG A 4 -8.90 13.91 -13.47
N LEU A 5 -9.04 13.03 -14.47
CA LEU A 5 -8.21 11.83 -14.58
C LEU A 5 -6.75 12.22 -14.84
N GLY A 6 -6.55 13.17 -15.76
CA GLY A 6 -5.25 13.78 -16.04
C GLY A 6 -4.54 14.26 -14.78
N THR A 7 -5.22 14.93 -13.83
CA THR A 7 -4.53 15.44 -12.62
C THR A 7 -3.97 14.39 -11.68
N THR A 8 -4.63 13.25 -11.48
CA THR A 8 -4.09 12.19 -10.61
C THR A 8 -3.06 11.36 -11.36
N ALA A 9 -3.33 10.97 -12.61
CA ALA A 9 -2.37 10.23 -13.44
C ALA A 9 -1.06 11.01 -13.65
N ALA A 10 -1.16 12.28 -14.07
CA ALA A 10 0.01 13.16 -14.19
C ALA A 10 0.68 13.40 -12.84
N GLY A 11 -0.08 13.46 -11.74
CA GLY A 11 0.49 13.55 -10.40
C GLY A 11 1.37 12.34 -10.07
N LEU A 12 0.89 11.11 -10.29
CA LEU A 12 1.67 9.88 -10.09
C LEU A 12 2.93 9.87 -10.97
N VAL A 13 2.81 10.22 -12.26
CA VAL A 13 3.95 10.30 -13.19
C VAL A 13 4.97 11.36 -12.76
N THR A 14 4.53 12.57 -12.42
CA THR A 14 5.42 13.65 -11.98
C THR A 14 6.10 13.33 -10.65
N GLY A 15 5.42 12.69 -9.71
CA GLY A 15 6.01 12.25 -8.44
C GLY A 15 7.04 11.14 -8.62
N TYR A 16 6.79 10.19 -9.55
CA TYR A 16 7.77 9.18 -9.93
C TYR A 16 9.01 9.77 -10.62
N VAL A 17 8.81 10.73 -11.53
CA VAL A 17 9.93 11.47 -12.15
C VAL A 17 10.70 12.29 -11.11
N ALA A 18 10.02 12.87 -10.11
CA ALA A 18 10.67 13.57 -9.01
C ALA A 18 11.52 12.64 -8.13
N ASP A 19 11.02 11.43 -7.78
CA ASP A 19 11.86 10.39 -7.15
C ASP A 19 13.06 10.05 -8.04
N ALA A 20 12.84 9.73 -9.32
CA ALA A 20 13.89 9.35 -10.26
C ALA A 20 14.97 10.43 -10.50
N LEU A 21 14.66 11.71 -10.29
CA LEU A 21 15.61 12.82 -10.40
C LEU A 21 16.27 13.16 -9.05
N PHE A 22 15.46 13.44 -8.03
CA PHE A 22 15.90 14.04 -6.77
C PHE A 22 16.15 13.00 -5.67
N GLY A 23 15.44 11.87 -5.69
CA GLY A 23 15.39 10.90 -4.58
C GLY A 23 14.85 11.51 -3.28
N ASP A 24 15.20 10.88 -2.16
CA ASP A 24 14.72 11.26 -0.83
C ASP A 24 15.37 12.57 -0.32
N PRO A 25 14.57 13.54 0.19
CA PRO A 25 15.07 14.67 0.98
C PRO A 25 16.04 14.27 2.12
N ARG A 26 17.29 14.74 2.03
CA ARG A 26 18.38 14.49 3.01
C ARG A 26 18.06 14.91 4.47
N LYS A 27 17.13 15.82 4.68
CA LYS A 27 16.71 16.31 6.01
C LYS A 27 15.20 16.51 6.02
N GLY A 28 14.56 16.17 7.15
CA GLY A 28 13.12 16.38 7.34
C GLY A 28 12.23 15.52 6.44
N HIS A 29 12.71 14.36 5.97
CA HIS A 29 11.92 13.45 5.13
C HIS A 29 10.56 13.14 5.78
N PRO A 30 9.40 13.35 5.13
CA PRO A 30 8.12 13.21 5.81
C PRO A 30 7.85 11.79 6.34
N VAL A 31 8.36 10.75 5.67
CA VAL A 31 8.31 9.36 6.16
C VAL A 31 9.17 9.18 7.43
N ALA A 32 10.32 9.86 7.54
CA ALA A 32 11.14 9.82 8.76
C ALA A 32 10.50 10.63 9.90
N LEU A 33 9.80 11.73 9.60
CA LEU A 33 8.99 12.46 10.58
C LEU A 33 7.81 11.60 11.09
N PHE A 34 7.13 10.88 10.18
CA PHE A 34 6.12 9.88 10.54
C PHE A 34 6.71 8.78 11.42
N GLY A 35 7.84 8.17 11.02
CA GLY A 35 8.54 7.15 11.82
C GLY A 35 8.96 7.67 13.20
N THR A 36 9.40 8.92 13.30
CA THR A 36 9.72 9.56 14.59
C THR A 36 8.48 9.76 15.47
N ALA A 37 7.35 10.17 14.88
CA ALA A 37 6.09 10.28 15.61
C ALA A 37 5.53 8.91 16.04
N ALA A 38 5.65 7.91 15.17
CA ALA A 38 5.29 6.54 15.42
C ALA A 38 6.14 5.94 16.55
N ALA A 39 7.47 6.10 16.54
CA ALA A 39 8.34 5.63 17.63
C ALA A 39 7.99 6.26 18.98
N ARG A 40 7.66 7.55 19.03
CA ARG A 40 7.17 8.21 20.26
C ARG A 40 5.83 7.66 20.73
N LEU A 41 4.95 7.28 19.82
CA LEU A 41 3.68 6.64 20.14
C LEU A 41 3.88 5.18 20.59
N GLU A 42 4.78 4.44 19.95
CA GLU A 42 5.21 3.10 20.33
C GLU A 42 5.71 3.10 21.77
N HIS A 43 6.66 3.98 22.13
CA HIS A 43 7.13 4.14 23.52
C HIS A 43 6.02 4.39 24.55
N ARG A 44 4.89 4.99 24.17
CA ARG A 44 3.74 5.26 25.06
C ARG A 44 2.71 4.13 25.09
N LEU A 45 2.54 3.42 23.98
CA LEU A 45 1.55 2.34 23.83
C LEU A 45 2.17 0.95 24.00
N TRP A 46 3.50 0.82 24.06
CA TRP A 46 4.17 -0.47 24.08
C TRP A 46 3.77 -1.30 25.31
N ALA A 47 3.38 -2.54 25.01
CA ALA A 47 3.33 -3.65 25.94
C ALA A 47 3.33 -4.93 25.09
N ASP A 48 3.67 -6.07 25.70
CA ASP A 48 3.53 -7.38 25.04
C ASP A 48 2.03 -7.76 24.90
N SER A 49 1.35 -7.12 23.95
CA SER A 49 -0.12 -7.12 23.86
C SER A 49 -0.60 -6.81 22.44
N LYS A 50 -1.38 -7.74 21.86
CA LYS A 50 -2.01 -7.55 20.54
C LYS A 50 -2.96 -6.35 20.51
N PRO A 51 -3.88 -6.14 21.47
CA PRO A 51 -4.76 -4.95 21.48
C PRO A 51 -4.01 -3.62 21.45
N ARG A 52 -2.90 -3.47 22.20
CA ARG A 52 -2.10 -2.23 22.15
C ARG A 52 -1.39 -2.06 20.80
N GLY A 53 -0.90 -3.16 20.22
CA GLY A 53 -0.37 -3.21 18.86
C GLY A 53 -1.39 -2.80 17.78
N VAL A 54 -2.62 -3.30 17.87
CA VAL A 54 -3.74 -2.93 16.98
C VAL A 54 -4.08 -1.44 17.12
N ALA A 55 -4.16 -0.92 18.35
CA ALA A 55 -4.41 0.49 18.60
C ALA A 55 -3.30 1.39 18.03
N TYR A 56 -2.02 0.99 18.19
CA TYR A 56 -0.86 1.66 17.63
C TYR A 56 -0.89 1.68 16.10
N ALA A 57 -0.97 0.51 15.45
CA ALA A 57 -0.98 0.40 14.00
C ALA A 57 -2.19 1.12 13.37
N GLY A 58 -3.36 1.00 14.01
CA GLY A 58 -4.58 1.71 13.63
C GLY A 58 -4.43 3.23 13.72
N LEU A 59 -3.97 3.77 14.86
CA LEU A 59 -3.85 5.22 15.05
C LEU A 59 -2.86 5.84 14.05
N CYS A 60 -1.71 5.21 13.83
CA CYS A 60 -0.73 5.65 12.83
C CYS A 60 -1.29 5.60 11.40
N THR A 61 -1.90 4.47 11.00
CA THR A 61 -2.40 4.26 9.63
C THR A 61 -3.62 5.13 9.32
N PHE A 62 -4.63 5.15 10.21
CA PHE A 62 -5.80 6.00 10.03
C PHE A 62 -5.46 7.50 10.14
N GLY A 63 -4.42 7.87 10.89
CA GLY A 63 -3.87 9.23 10.87
C GLY A 63 -3.32 9.62 9.50
N ALA A 64 -2.48 8.76 8.89
CA ALA A 64 -1.93 8.98 7.55
C ALA A 64 -3.01 8.99 6.45
N VAL A 65 -3.96 8.05 6.50
CA VAL A 65 -5.12 8.00 5.59
C VAL A 65 -6.00 9.24 5.78
N GLY A 66 -6.27 9.67 7.02
CA GLY A 66 -7.06 10.85 7.34
C GLY A 66 -6.43 12.15 6.80
N LEU A 67 -5.11 12.30 6.93
CA LEU A 67 -4.36 13.39 6.30
C LEU A 67 -4.52 13.37 4.77
N GLY A 68 -4.40 12.19 4.15
CA GLY A 68 -4.59 12.04 2.71
C GLY A 68 -6.01 12.35 2.25
N VAL A 69 -7.03 11.97 3.03
CA VAL A 69 -8.44 12.29 2.76
C VAL A 69 -8.68 13.79 2.90
N ALA A 70 -8.11 14.45 3.91
CA ALA A 70 -8.20 15.89 4.09
C ALA A 70 -7.57 16.64 2.91
N LEU A 71 -6.35 16.26 2.49
CA LEU A 71 -5.64 16.87 1.37
C LEU A 71 -6.37 16.64 0.02
N GLN A 72 -6.85 15.42 -0.23
CA GLN A 72 -7.64 15.09 -1.43
C GLN A 72 -8.99 15.83 -1.46
N THR A 73 -9.62 16.05 -0.30
CA THR A 73 -10.89 16.78 -0.18
C THR A 73 -10.69 18.29 -0.33
N ALA A 74 -9.66 18.87 0.29
CA ALA A 74 -9.33 20.30 0.17
C ALA A 74 -8.99 20.69 -1.27
N THR A 75 -8.30 19.81 -2.01
CA THR A 75 -7.92 20.04 -3.41
C THR A 75 -9.01 19.66 -4.43
N ARG A 76 -10.14 19.05 -4.02
CA ARG A 76 -11.16 18.47 -4.94
C ARG A 76 -11.77 19.43 -5.97
N ARG A 77 -11.71 20.75 -5.74
CA ARG A 77 -12.20 21.80 -6.66
C ARG A 77 -11.07 22.57 -7.38
N ARG A 78 -9.80 22.27 -7.11
CA ARG A 78 -8.62 22.98 -7.63
C ARG A 78 -7.69 22.01 -8.38
N PRO A 79 -7.85 21.82 -9.70
CA PRO A 79 -7.13 20.80 -10.47
C PRO A 79 -5.61 20.83 -10.29
N PHE A 80 -5.00 22.01 -10.38
CA PHE A 80 -3.56 22.19 -10.21
C PHE A 80 -3.08 21.85 -8.78
N ALA A 81 -3.84 22.26 -7.75
CA ALA A 81 -3.52 21.89 -6.37
C ALA A 81 -3.67 20.38 -6.11
N ARG A 82 -4.63 19.69 -6.75
CA ARG A 82 -4.77 18.23 -6.69
C ARG A 82 -3.60 17.51 -7.37
N PHE A 83 -3.17 18.02 -8.53
CA PHE A 83 -1.97 17.55 -9.22
C PHE A 83 -0.73 17.68 -8.32
N LEU A 84 -0.45 18.88 -7.79
CA LEU A 84 0.69 19.11 -6.89
C LEU A 84 0.62 18.24 -5.63
N ALA A 85 -0.55 18.14 -4.99
CA ALA A 85 -0.75 17.30 -3.81
C ALA A 85 -0.48 15.82 -4.11
N THR A 86 -0.89 15.33 -5.29
CA THR A 86 -0.65 13.95 -5.71
C THR A 86 0.85 13.76 -6.01
N ALA A 87 1.46 14.63 -6.82
CA ALA A 87 2.88 14.55 -7.18
C ALA A 87 3.81 14.61 -5.97
N ALA A 88 3.58 15.56 -5.05
CA ALA A 88 4.35 15.66 -3.82
C ALA A 88 4.15 14.43 -2.92
N SER A 89 2.92 13.94 -2.77
CA SER A 89 2.65 12.73 -1.99
C SER A 89 3.31 11.50 -2.61
N THR A 90 3.27 11.34 -3.93
CA THR A 90 3.92 10.24 -4.65
C THR A 90 5.43 10.30 -4.49
N TRP A 91 6.07 11.45 -4.72
CA TRP A 91 7.50 11.61 -4.51
C TRP A 91 7.93 11.24 -3.08
N VAL A 92 7.16 11.68 -2.07
CA VAL A 92 7.45 11.44 -0.64
C VAL A 92 7.28 9.97 -0.21
N VAL A 93 6.42 9.18 -0.88
CA VAL A 93 6.19 7.78 -0.49
C VAL A 93 6.99 6.77 -1.29
N LEU A 94 7.45 7.14 -2.48
CA LEU A 94 8.36 6.33 -3.27
C LEU A 94 9.75 6.30 -2.62
N GLY A 95 10.57 5.34 -3.03
CA GLY A 95 11.99 5.25 -2.68
C GLY A 95 12.80 4.55 -3.76
N GLY A 96 12.34 4.59 -5.02
CA GLY A 96 12.91 3.83 -6.13
C GLY A 96 14.31 4.32 -6.50
N ARG A 97 14.57 5.62 -6.43
CA ARG A 97 15.93 6.16 -6.62
C ARG A 97 16.87 5.77 -5.49
N GLY A 98 16.40 5.83 -4.24
CA GLY A 98 17.17 5.43 -3.06
C GLY A 98 17.58 3.96 -3.15
N LEU A 99 16.61 3.06 -3.32
CA LEU A 99 16.83 1.62 -3.48
C LEU A 99 17.83 1.30 -4.60
N ALA A 100 17.68 1.97 -5.74
CA ALA A 100 18.55 1.77 -6.89
C ALA A 100 19.95 2.41 -6.76
N ALA A 101 20.18 3.29 -5.79
CA ALA A 101 21.49 3.80 -5.42
C ALA A 101 22.18 2.88 -4.40
N GLU A 102 21.44 2.39 -3.40
CA GLU A 102 21.90 1.41 -2.42
C GLU A 102 22.37 0.11 -3.09
N GLY A 103 21.56 -0.47 -3.99
CA GLY A 103 21.96 -1.67 -4.73
C GLY A 103 23.15 -1.45 -5.68
N ALA A 104 23.32 -0.24 -6.22
CA ALA A 104 24.45 0.09 -7.08
C ALA A 104 25.76 0.25 -6.27
N GLU A 105 25.70 0.84 -5.09
CA GLU A 105 26.86 0.95 -4.19
C GLU A 105 27.25 -0.41 -3.60
N MET A 106 26.27 -1.23 -3.21
CA MET A 106 26.53 -2.63 -2.82
C MET A 106 27.22 -3.42 -3.94
N ALA A 107 26.79 -3.27 -5.19
CA ALA A 107 27.46 -3.91 -6.31
C ALA A 107 28.91 -3.40 -6.48
N ARG A 108 29.14 -2.08 -6.39
CA ARG A 108 30.49 -1.49 -6.46
C ARG A 108 31.43 -2.06 -5.39
N LEU A 109 30.97 -2.11 -4.13
CA LEU A 109 31.73 -2.63 -3.00
C LEU A 109 32.13 -4.09 -3.21
N LEU A 110 31.17 -4.93 -3.61
CA LEU A 110 31.38 -6.36 -3.82
C LEU A 110 32.26 -6.67 -5.05
N GLU A 111 32.17 -5.86 -6.11
CA GLU A 111 33.06 -5.95 -7.28
C GLU A 111 34.50 -5.52 -6.96
N ALA A 112 34.68 -4.56 -6.04
CA ALA A 112 35.99 -4.11 -5.57
C ALA A 112 36.63 -5.03 -4.52
N GLY A 113 35.88 -6.00 -3.98
CA GLY A 113 36.32 -6.85 -2.86
C GLY A 113 36.26 -6.16 -1.48
N GLU A 114 35.62 -5.00 -1.38
CA GLU A 114 35.39 -4.21 -0.15
C GLU A 114 34.30 -4.89 0.73
N VAL A 115 34.55 -6.14 1.14
CA VAL A 115 33.59 -6.97 1.91
C VAL A 115 33.26 -6.37 3.30
N PRO A 116 34.21 -5.88 4.11
CA PRO A 116 33.89 -5.25 5.41
C PRO A 116 32.94 -4.05 5.28
N GLU A 117 33.12 -3.25 4.25
CA GLU A 117 32.30 -2.09 3.91
C GLU A 117 30.92 -2.54 3.39
N ALA A 118 30.87 -3.55 2.52
CA ALA A 118 29.61 -4.15 2.04
C ALA A 118 28.76 -4.73 3.19
N ARG A 119 29.39 -5.33 4.23
CA ARG A 119 28.68 -5.80 5.43
C ARG A 119 28.00 -4.65 6.18
N GLN A 120 28.70 -3.54 6.40
CA GLN A 120 28.13 -2.35 7.05
C GLN A 120 26.97 -1.79 6.20
N ARG A 121 27.17 -1.73 4.88
CA ARG A 121 26.23 -1.16 3.92
C ARG A 121 24.95 -1.98 3.75
N LEU A 122 24.97 -3.30 3.92
CA LEU A 122 23.77 -4.16 3.81
C LEU A 122 22.61 -3.71 4.72
N SER A 123 22.93 -3.15 5.90
CA SER A 123 21.94 -2.64 6.86
C SER A 123 21.03 -1.53 6.31
N HIS A 124 21.41 -0.89 5.21
CA HIS A 124 20.59 0.09 4.49
C HIS A 124 19.53 -0.54 3.57
N LEU A 125 19.66 -1.84 3.26
CA LEU A 125 18.73 -2.60 2.41
C LEU A 125 17.82 -3.54 3.20
N CYS A 126 18.34 -4.20 4.25
CA CYS A 126 17.53 -5.09 5.10
C CYS A 126 18.09 -5.22 6.53
N ALA A 127 17.22 -5.59 7.47
CA ALA A 127 17.56 -5.82 8.88
C ALA A 127 18.22 -7.19 9.14
N ARG A 128 19.12 -7.62 8.26
CA ARG A 128 19.88 -8.88 8.38
C ARG A 128 21.23 -8.65 9.06
N ASP A 129 21.62 -9.58 9.92
CA ASP A 129 22.97 -9.60 10.47
C ASP A 129 23.97 -9.92 9.33
N ALA A 130 24.83 -8.96 9.04
CA ALA A 130 25.83 -9.04 7.98
C ALA A 130 27.22 -9.46 8.49
N THR A 131 27.43 -9.57 9.81
CA THR A 131 28.77 -9.67 10.42
C THR A 131 29.61 -10.82 9.89
N THR A 132 28.99 -11.97 9.65
CA THR A 132 29.65 -13.20 9.18
C THR A 132 29.55 -13.43 7.67
N LEU A 133 28.71 -12.69 6.94
CA LEU A 133 28.34 -13.01 5.56
C LEU A 133 29.51 -12.83 4.58
N ASP A 134 29.70 -13.78 3.68
CA ASP A 134 30.67 -13.65 2.58
C ASP A 134 30.17 -12.80 1.41
N SER A 135 31.00 -12.59 0.38
CA SER A 135 30.63 -11.77 -0.79
C SER A 135 29.43 -12.33 -1.58
N ALA A 136 29.29 -13.65 -1.68
CA ALA A 136 28.17 -14.29 -2.37
C ALA A 136 26.88 -14.19 -1.53
N GLU A 137 26.97 -14.36 -0.22
CA GLU A 137 25.85 -14.17 0.70
C GLU A 137 25.38 -12.71 0.76
N LEU A 138 26.29 -11.74 0.76
CA LEU A 138 25.98 -10.31 0.66
C LEU A 138 25.34 -9.97 -0.68
N THR A 139 25.87 -10.50 -1.79
CA THR A 139 25.28 -10.34 -3.13
C THR A 139 23.86 -10.88 -3.16
N ARG A 140 23.65 -12.10 -2.61
CA ARG A 140 22.33 -12.73 -2.52
C ARG A 140 21.38 -11.91 -1.67
N ALA A 141 21.76 -11.54 -0.45
CA ALA A 141 20.91 -10.77 0.46
C ALA A 141 20.54 -9.39 -0.12
N ALA A 142 21.48 -8.70 -0.77
CA ALA A 142 21.21 -7.46 -1.47
C ALA A 142 20.26 -7.68 -2.67
N THR A 143 20.42 -8.77 -3.43
CA THR A 143 19.54 -9.08 -4.58
C THR A 143 18.11 -9.44 -4.14
N GLU A 144 17.97 -10.23 -3.06
CA GLU A 144 16.69 -10.50 -2.38
C GLU A 144 16.02 -9.19 -1.97
N SER A 145 16.76 -8.32 -1.26
CA SER A 145 16.28 -7.01 -0.78
C SER A 145 15.87 -6.07 -1.92
N ILE A 146 16.62 -6.04 -3.04
CA ILE A 146 16.25 -5.23 -4.22
C ILE A 146 14.97 -5.76 -4.87
N ALA A 147 14.78 -7.08 -4.94
CA ALA A 147 13.56 -7.67 -5.49
C ALA A 147 12.34 -7.34 -4.62
N GLU A 148 12.40 -7.61 -3.32
CA GLU A 148 11.34 -7.32 -2.34
C GLU A 148 10.97 -5.83 -2.34
N ASN A 149 11.94 -4.94 -2.08
CA ASN A 149 11.70 -3.50 -2.02
C ASN A 149 11.31 -2.87 -3.38
N THR A 150 11.49 -3.56 -4.52
CA THR A 150 10.92 -3.07 -5.79
C THR A 150 9.40 -3.07 -5.75
N SER A 151 8.78 -4.07 -5.09
CA SER A 151 7.35 -4.03 -4.79
C SER A 151 7.05 -2.86 -3.86
N ASP A 152 7.74 -2.81 -2.72
CA ASP A 152 7.24 -2.05 -1.58
C ASP A 152 7.60 -0.56 -1.63
N ALA A 153 8.74 -0.20 -2.20
CA ALA A 153 9.14 1.19 -2.40
C ALA A 153 8.58 1.81 -3.70
N VAL A 154 8.00 1.02 -4.62
CA VAL A 154 7.56 1.50 -5.94
C VAL A 154 6.21 0.96 -6.40
N VAL A 155 6.06 -0.34 -6.63
CA VAL A 155 4.83 -0.91 -7.23
C VAL A 155 3.61 -0.71 -6.33
N ALA A 156 3.75 -0.97 -5.02
CA ALA A 156 2.66 -0.92 -4.07
C ALA A 156 2.18 0.51 -3.74
N PRO A 157 3.06 1.52 -3.51
CA PRO A 157 2.63 2.90 -3.44
C PRO A 157 1.91 3.37 -4.71
N LEU A 158 2.41 3.01 -5.90
CA LEU A 158 1.77 3.38 -7.17
C LEU A 158 0.41 2.71 -7.36
N PHE A 159 0.27 1.42 -6.99
CA PHE A 159 -1.00 0.71 -7.00
C PHE A 159 -2.03 1.38 -6.08
N TRP A 160 -1.69 1.61 -4.81
CA TRP A 160 -2.61 2.24 -3.86
C TRP A 160 -2.89 3.72 -4.23
N GLY A 161 -1.92 4.41 -4.83
CA GLY A 161 -2.11 5.74 -5.41
C GLY A 161 -3.04 5.78 -6.62
N ALA A 162 -3.02 4.75 -7.47
CA ALA A 162 -4.01 4.59 -8.54
C ALA A 162 -5.40 4.27 -7.96
N VAL A 163 -5.51 3.32 -7.03
CA VAL A 163 -6.79 2.85 -6.47
C VAL A 163 -7.50 3.92 -5.62
N ALA A 164 -6.78 4.60 -4.72
CA ALA A 164 -7.38 5.49 -3.72
C ALA A 164 -6.88 6.94 -3.76
N GLY A 165 -5.86 7.25 -4.59
CA GLY A 165 -5.24 8.57 -4.65
C GLY A 165 -4.30 8.84 -3.47
N VAL A 166 -4.28 10.09 -2.99
CA VAL A 166 -3.43 10.51 -1.86
C VAL A 166 -3.67 9.69 -0.57
N PRO A 167 -4.91 9.35 -0.18
CA PRO A 167 -5.16 8.42 0.93
C PRO A 167 -4.45 7.07 0.79
N GLY A 168 -4.38 6.52 -0.43
CA GLY A 168 -3.72 5.25 -0.70
C GLY A 168 -2.21 5.34 -0.62
N LEU A 169 -1.61 6.38 -1.23
CA LEU A 169 -0.18 6.66 -1.14
C LEU A 169 0.29 6.72 0.31
N LEU A 170 -0.34 7.58 1.13
CA LEU A 170 0.05 7.79 2.51
C LEU A 170 -0.30 6.60 3.42
N GLY A 171 -1.47 5.99 3.22
CA GLY A 171 -1.92 4.83 4.00
C GLY A 171 -1.05 3.60 3.80
N TYR A 172 -0.68 3.30 2.54
CA TYR A 172 0.24 2.19 2.25
C TYR A 172 1.62 2.45 2.84
N ARG A 173 2.20 3.64 2.61
CA ARG A 173 3.54 3.95 3.14
C ARG A 173 3.59 3.94 4.66
N ALA A 174 2.49 4.33 5.33
CA ALA A 174 2.35 4.17 6.76
C ALA A 174 2.42 2.69 7.19
N LEU A 175 1.67 1.78 6.55
CA LEU A 175 1.72 0.34 6.84
C LEU A 175 3.12 -0.23 6.66
N ASN A 176 3.73 0.00 5.50
CA ASN A 176 5.09 -0.47 5.18
C ASN A 176 6.15 0.08 6.14
N THR A 177 6.04 1.35 6.55
CA THR A 177 6.95 1.93 7.57
C THR A 177 6.72 1.29 8.95
N LEU A 178 5.48 1.01 9.34
CA LEU A 178 5.17 0.38 10.62
C LEU A 178 5.64 -1.09 10.67
N ASP A 179 5.55 -1.82 9.56
CA ASP A 179 6.10 -3.18 9.47
C ASP A 179 7.63 -3.17 9.62
N ALA A 180 8.34 -2.31 8.88
CA ALA A 180 9.78 -2.15 9.02
C ALA A 180 10.22 -1.76 10.45
N MET A 181 9.39 -0.98 11.17
CA MET A 181 9.69 -0.53 12.54
C MET A 181 9.39 -1.57 13.63
N VAL A 182 8.28 -2.31 13.53
CA VAL A 182 7.81 -3.22 14.60
C VAL A 182 7.28 -4.57 14.12
N GLY A 183 7.04 -4.77 12.84
CA GLY A 183 6.46 -6.02 12.32
C GLY A 183 7.42 -7.21 12.28
N TYR A 184 8.73 -6.94 12.24
CA TYR A 184 9.75 -7.98 12.26
C TYR A 184 9.70 -8.89 13.49
N ARG A 185 10.02 -10.18 13.30
CA ARG A 185 9.97 -11.19 14.35
C ARG A 185 11.06 -10.92 15.38
N SER A 186 10.66 -10.50 16.57
CA SER A 186 11.52 -10.32 17.74
C SER A 186 10.76 -10.60 19.02
N ALA A 187 11.47 -10.94 20.10
CA ALA A 187 10.86 -11.13 21.42
C ALA A 187 10.07 -9.88 21.88
N ARG A 188 10.55 -8.68 21.55
CA ARG A 188 9.91 -7.38 21.89
C ARG A 188 8.61 -7.13 21.11
N TYR A 189 8.54 -7.52 19.84
CA TYR A 189 7.42 -7.13 18.97
C TYR A 189 6.48 -8.25 18.52
N ARG A 190 6.79 -9.53 18.79
CA ARG A 190 5.99 -10.70 18.38
C ARG A 190 4.46 -10.56 18.61
N ARG A 191 4.01 -9.90 19.69
CA ARG A 191 2.58 -9.60 19.94
C ARG A 191 2.18 -8.18 19.60
N PHE A 192 3.05 -7.18 19.80
CA PHE A 192 2.75 -5.77 19.53
C PHE A 192 2.75 -5.44 18.03
N GLY A 193 3.77 -5.86 17.29
CA GLY A 193 3.91 -5.64 15.85
C GLY A 193 2.97 -6.46 14.97
N TRP A 194 2.33 -7.51 15.51
CA TRP A 194 1.49 -8.45 14.77
C TRP A 194 0.44 -7.78 13.87
N ALA A 195 -0.15 -6.67 14.33
CA ALA A 195 -1.15 -5.93 13.57
C ALA A 195 -0.56 -5.14 12.39
N ALA A 196 0.65 -4.57 12.55
CA ALA A 196 1.35 -3.87 11.48
C ALA A 196 1.77 -4.86 10.39
N ALA A 197 2.48 -5.92 10.78
CA ALA A 197 2.90 -6.97 9.86
C ALA A 197 1.73 -7.60 9.11
N ARG A 198 0.63 -7.91 9.79
CA ARG A 198 -0.52 -8.52 9.11
C ARG A 198 -1.28 -7.56 8.19
N ALA A 199 -1.28 -6.26 8.49
CA ALA A 199 -1.90 -5.26 7.65
C ALA A 199 -1.06 -4.95 6.41
N ASP A 200 0.27 -4.88 6.55
CA ASP A 200 1.18 -4.77 5.41
C ASP A 200 1.11 -6.00 4.49
N ASP A 201 1.19 -7.22 5.07
CA ASP A 201 0.98 -8.50 4.39
C ASP A 201 -0.22 -8.44 3.43
N VAL A 202 -1.36 -7.96 3.95
CA VAL A 202 -2.62 -7.86 3.20
C VAL A 202 -2.57 -6.75 2.16
N ALA A 203 -1.98 -5.60 2.49
CA ALA A 203 -1.82 -4.47 1.58
C ALA A 203 -0.90 -4.79 0.38
N ASN A 204 0.06 -5.70 0.56
CA ASN A 204 1.01 -6.15 -0.45
C ASN A 204 0.57 -7.40 -1.25
N LEU A 205 -0.56 -8.05 -0.92
CA LEU A 205 -1.04 -9.24 -1.64
C LEU A 205 -1.21 -9.00 -3.15
N VAL A 206 -1.87 -7.91 -3.54
CA VAL A 206 -2.07 -7.57 -4.95
C VAL A 206 -0.82 -6.90 -5.56
N PRO A 207 -0.20 -5.89 -4.92
CA PRO A 207 1.02 -5.28 -5.43
C PRO A 207 2.18 -6.23 -5.72
N SER A 208 2.49 -7.17 -4.83
CA SER A 208 3.59 -8.13 -5.03
C SER A 208 3.39 -9.00 -6.28
N ARG A 209 2.14 -9.38 -6.58
CA ARG A 209 1.77 -10.15 -7.77
C ARG A 209 1.82 -9.30 -9.04
N ILE A 210 1.47 -8.01 -8.94
CA ILE A 210 1.67 -7.04 -10.04
C ILE A 210 3.17 -6.83 -10.28
N GLY A 211 3.98 -6.66 -9.24
CA GLY A 211 5.43 -6.51 -9.33
C GLY A 211 6.11 -7.73 -9.96
N ALA A 212 5.70 -8.94 -9.58
CA ALA A 212 6.15 -10.18 -10.20
C ALA A 212 5.74 -10.28 -11.68
N ALA A 213 4.49 -9.94 -12.03
CA ALA A 213 4.04 -9.92 -13.43
C ALA A 213 4.79 -8.87 -14.28
N LEU A 214 5.03 -7.68 -13.72
CA LEU A 214 5.84 -6.65 -14.37
C LEU A 214 7.29 -7.09 -14.55
N THR A 215 7.85 -7.83 -13.58
CA THR A 215 9.19 -8.42 -13.67
C THR A 215 9.27 -9.40 -14.84
N VAL A 216 8.26 -10.26 -15.02
CA VAL A 216 8.15 -11.17 -16.17
C VAL A 216 8.16 -10.40 -17.50
N VAL A 217 7.38 -9.33 -17.61
CA VAL A 217 7.33 -8.47 -18.81
C VAL A 217 8.68 -7.78 -19.06
N CYS A 218 9.35 -7.32 -18.00
CA CYS A 218 10.63 -6.62 -18.10
C CYS A 218 11.86 -7.54 -18.24
N ALA A 219 11.69 -8.87 -18.13
CA ALA A 219 12.77 -9.86 -18.18
C ALA A 219 13.37 -10.06 -19.60
N GLY A 220 12.80 -9.45 -20.63
CA GLY A 220 13.24 -9.58 -22.03
C GLY A 220 13.26 -11.04 -22.47
N GLY A 221 14.40 -11.51 -22.99
CA GLY A 221 14.57 -12.89 -23.47
C GLY A 221 14.31 -13.99 -22.43
N ARG A 222 14.27 -13.68 -21.13
CA ARG A 222 13.98 -14.65 -20.05
C ARG A 222 12.54 -14.59 -19.52
N ALA A 223 11.62 -13.87 -20.17
CA ALA A 223 10.22 -13.74 -19.72
C ALA A 223 9.53 -15.10 -19.44
N ARG A 224 9.67 -16.08 -20.36
CA ARG A 224 9.11 -17.44 -20.18
C ARG A 224 9.66 -18.15 -18.95
N GLU A 225 10.93 -17.92 -18.62
CA GLU A 225 11.60 -18.53 -17.47
C GLU A 225 11.22 -17.82 -16.16
N SER A 226 11.23 -16.48 -16.14
CA SER A 226 10.74 -15.67 -15.03
C SER A 226 9.32 -16.07 -14.62
N TRP A 227 8.42 -16.26 -15.60
CA TRP A 227 7.06 -16.77 -15.37
C TRP A 227 7.05 -18.19 -14.79
N ARG A 228 7.85 -19.10 -15.36
CA ARG A 228 7.96 -20.50 -14.91
C ARG A 228 8.44 -20.59 -13.44
N ILE A 229 9.48 -19.84 -13.10
CA ILE A 229 10.05 -19.81 -11.74
C ILE A 229 9.05 -19.17 -10.77
N TRP A 230 8.49 -17.99 -11.10
CA TRP A 230 7.47 -17.35 -10.25
C TRP A 230 6.29 -18.28 -9.95
N ARG A 231 5.72 -18.92 -10.98
CA ARG A 231 4.59 -19.85 -10.84
C ARG A 231 4.87 -21.09 -9.99
N ARG A 232 6.12 -21.55 -9.95
CA ARG A 232 6.53 -22.76 -9.22
C ARG A 232 7.01 -22.47 -7.80
N ASP A 233 7.73 -21.36 -7.63
CA ASP A 233 8.50 -21.08 -6.42
C ASP A 233 7.92 -19.94 -5.58
N GLY A 234 7.12 -19.03 -6.15
CA GLY A 234 6.70 -17.81 -5.45
C GLY A 234 5.84 -18.03 -4.20
N GLY A 235 5.20 -19.19 -4.07
CA GLY A 235 4.47 -19.62 -2.86
C GLY A 235 5.31 -20.36 -1.82
N ARG A 236 6.62 -20.54 -2.02
CA ARG A 236 7.51 -21.31 -1.14
C ARG A 236 8.22 -20.48 -0.08
N HIS A 237 8.11 -19.15 -0.15
CA HIS A 237 8.73 -18.21 0.78
C HIS A 237 7.85 -18.01 2.04
N PRO A 238 8.43 -17.77 3.25
CA PRO A 238 7.64 -17.54 4.47
C PRO A 238 6.72 -16.30 4.42
N SER A 239 7.14 -15.24 3.74
CA SER A 239 6.27 -14.09 3.42
C SER A 239 5.43 -14.40 2.16
N PRO A 240 4.09 -14.14 2.18
CA PRO A 240 3.18 -14.40 1.07
C PRO A 240 3.37 -13.46 -0.14
N ASN A 241 4.25 -12.46 0.02
CA ASN A 241 4.48 -11.37 -0.92
C ASN A 241 5.90 -11.41 -1.50
N ALA A 242 6.93 -11.40 -0.65
CA ALA A 242 8.33 -11.32 -1.07
C ALA A 242 8.71 -12.42 -2.08
N GLY A 243 8.33 -13.67 -1.78
CA GLY A 243 8.58 -14.81 -2.67
C GLY A 243 8.01 -14.66 -4.07
N GLN A 244 6.90 -13.92 -4.25
CA GLN A 244 6.33 -13.67 -5.57
C GLN A 244 7.32 -12.89 -6.45
N VAL A 245 7.92 -11.83 -5.87
CA VAL A 245 8.81 -10.91 -6.58
C VAL A 245 10.22 -11.48 -6.67
N GLU A 246 10.75 -12.04 -5.58
CA GLU A 246 12.05 -12.72 -5.55
C GLU A 246 12.12 -13.86 -6.59
N ALA A 247 11.09 -14.71 -6.69
CA ALA A 247 11.07 -15.79 -7.67
C ALA A 247 11.00 -15.27 -9.11
N ALA A 248 10.25 -14.20 -9.37
CA ALA A 248 10.21 -13.55 -10.68
C ALA A 248 11.57 -12.94 -11.05
N PHE A 249 12.26 -12.29 -10.10
CA PHE A 249 13.62 -11.76 -10.27
C PHE A 249 14.64 -12.88 -10.50
N ALA A 250 14.59 -13.96 -9.72
CA ALA A 250 15.48 -15.11 -9.87
C ALA A 250 15.42 -15.70 -11.29
N GLY A 251 14.21 -15.94 -11.82
CA GLY A 251 14.05 -16.42 -13.20
C GLY A 251 14.31 -15.38 -14.30
N ALA A 252 14.15 -14.08 -14.02
CA ALA A 252 14.47 -13.01 -14.97
C ALA A 252 15.99 -12.78 -15.10
N LEU A 253 16.73 -12.97 -14.01
CA LEU A 253 18.18 -12.82 -13.95
C LEU A 253 18.91 -14.12 -14.32
N GLY A 254 18.30 -15.28 -14.05
CA GLY A 254 18.89 -16.60 -14.27
C GLY A 254 19.74 -17.09 -13.11
N ILE A 255 19.34 -16.72 -11.90
CA ILE A 255 20.06 -16.97 -10.64
C ILE A 255 19.20 -17.82 -9.71
N ARG A 256 19.77 -18.18 -8.56
CA ARG A 256 19.08 -18.81 -7.44
C ARG A 256 19.12 -17.90 -6.21
N LEU A 257 17.98 -17.69 -5.58
CA LEU A 257 17.82 -16.95 -4.32
C LEU A 257 17.31 -17.88 -3.20
N GLY A 258 17.28 -17.38 -1.97
CA GLY A 258 16.93 -18.16 -0.78
C GLY A 258 18.06 -19.07 -0.28
N GLY A 259 17.72 -20.00 0.60
CA GLY A 259 18.68 -20.80 1.36
C GLY A 259 18.77 -20.36 2.83
N THR A 260 19.84 -20.78 3.50
CA THR A 260 20.04 -20.52 4.93
C THR A 260 20.39 -19.05 5.17
N ASN A 261 19.69 -18.41 6.11
CA ASN A 261 19.98 -17.08 6.62
C ASN A 261 20.18 -17.15 8.15
N SER A 262 21.10 -16.37 8.70
CA SER A 262 21.26 -16.21 10.15
C SER A 262 20.79 -14.81 10.55
N TYR A 263 19.99 -14.73 11.61
CA TYR A 263 19.48 -13.47 12.20
C TYR A 263 19.73 -13.52 13.71
N GLY A 264 20.80 -12.89 14.19
CA GLY A 264 21.08 -12.76 15.62
C GLY A 264 21.18 -14.10 16.38
N GLY A 265 21.59 -15.18 15.70
CA GLY A 265 21.68 -16.54 16.23
C GLY A 265 20.51 -17.47 15.86
N GLU A 266 19.38 -16.95 15.38
CA GLU A 266 18.31 -17.79 14.80
C GLU A 266 18.59 -18.10 13.32
N ILE A 267 18.48 -19.37 12.94
CA ILE A 267 18.67 -19.84 11.56
C ILE A 267 17.31 -19.89 10.85
N GLU A 268 17.07 -18.95 9.92
CA GLU A 268 15.92 -19.00 9.01
C GLU A 268 16.32 -19.74 7.73
N SER A 269 15.78 -20.94 7.53
CA SER A 269 15.91 -21.65 6.25
C SER A 269 14.83 -21.19 5.28
N ARG A 270 15.20 -20.37 4.28
CA ARG A 270 14.30 -19.98 3.18
C ARG A 270 14.36 -21.00 2.06
N SER A 271 13.20 -21.37 1.52
CA SER A 271 13.11 -22.18 0.31
C SER A 271 13.92 -21.56 -0.83
N ARG A 272 14.68 -22.39 -1.56
CA ARG A 272 15.39 -21.94 -2.76
C ARG A 272 14.39 -21.54 -3.85
N LEU A 273 14.61 -20.36 -4.44
CA LEU A 273 13.81 -19.80 -5.53
C LEU A 273 14.69 -19.73 -6.79
N GLY A 274 14.24 -20.30 -7.91
CA GLY A 274 15.03 -20.39 -9.14
C GLY A 274 15.91 -21.65 -9.24
N GLU A 275 16.53 -21.82 -10.41
CA GLU A 275 17.40 -22.96 -10.78
C GLU A 275 18.77 -22.53 -11.27
N GLY A 276 19.06 -21.23 -11.26
CA GLY A 276 20.32 -20.69 -11.78
C GLY A 276 21.53 -20.98 -10.88
N ARG A 277 22.68 -20.43 -11.27
CA ARG A 277 23.83 -20.29 -10.38
C ARG A 277 23.51 -19.33 -9.24
N ASP A 278 24.33 -19.36 -8.19
CA ASP A 278 24.25 -18.34 -7.14
C ASP A 278 24.63 -16.96 -7.71
N PRO A 279 24.11 -15.85 -7.14
CA PRO A 279 24.24 -14.53 -7.73
C PRO A 279 25.65 -13.96 -7.57
N GLU A 280 26.10 -13.25 -8.60
CA GLU A 280 27.37 -12.51 -8.64
C GLU A 280 27.08 -11.00 -8.57
N PRO A 281 28.05 -10.14 -8.18
CA PRO A 281 27.81 -8.69 -8.07
C PRO A 281 27.26 -8.02 -9.34
N VAL A 282 27.62 -8.56 -10.52
CA VAL A 282 27.05 -8.14 -11.82
C VAL A 282 25.53 -8.37 -11.89
N ASP A 283 24.99 -9.40 -11.23
CA ASP A 283 23.56 -9.66 -11.16
C ASP A 283 22.83 -8.69 -10.25
N LEU A 284 23.50 -8.15 -9.22
CA LEU A 284 22.95 -7.07 -8.41
C LEU A 284 22.79 -5.78 -9.24
N ARG A 285 23.78 -5.44 -10.11
CA ARG A 285 23.60 -4.37 -11.12
C ARG A 285 22.42 -4.66 -12.06
N ARG A 286 22.26 -5.90 -12.51
CA ARG A 286 21.13 -6.32 -13.38
C ARG A 286 19.79 -6.24 -12.63
N ALA A 287 19.75 -6.59 -11.34
CA ALA A 287 18.58 -6.48 -10.48
C ALA A 287 18.16 -5.01 -10.29
N VAL A 288 19.11 -4.10 -10.06
CA VAL A 288 18.86 -2.65 -10.00
C VAL A 288 18.31 -2.12 -11.32
N ARG A 289 18.83 -2.57 -12.47
CA ARG A 289 18.27 -2.21 -13.79
C ARG A 289 16.85 -2.75 -13.97
N LEU A 290 16.58 -3.99 -13.56
CA LEU A 290 15.26 -4.62 -13.64
C LEU A 290 14.25 -3.91 -12.74
N SER A 291 14.65 -3.55 -11.51
CA SER A 291 13.86 -2.74 -10.56
C SER A 291 13.40 -1.41 -11.18
N ARG A 292 14.31 -0.68 -11.84
CA ARG A 292 13.97 0.58 -12.55
C ARG A 292 12.97 0.35 -13.69
N LEU A 293 13.12 -0.72 -14.47
CA LEU A 293 12.19 -1.07 -15.55
C LEU A 293 10.80 -1.44 -15.00
N VAL A 294 10.74 -2.25 -13.93
CA VAL A 294 9.49 -2.61 -13.24
C VAL A 294 8.81 -1.37 -12.67
N GLY A 295 9.56 -0.45 -12.06
CA GLY A 295 9.02 0.83 -11.57
C GLY A 295 8.46 1.71 -12.68
N ALA A 296 9.16 1.81 -13.82
CA ALA A 296 8.68 2.56 -14.99
C ALA A 296 7.40 1.94 -15.57
N ALA A 297 7.33 0.61 -15.67
CA ALA A 297 6.11 -0.08 -16.10
C ALA A 297 4.96 0.09 -15.09
N ALA A 298 5.25 0.07 -13.78
CA ALA A 298 4.26 0.26 -12.72
C ALA A 298 3.62 1.65 -12.78
N VAL A 299 4.40 2.73 -12.98
CA VAL A 299 3.82 4.08 -13.07
C VAL A 299 3.00 4.28 -14.35
N LEU A 300 3.38 3.66 -15.46
CA LEU A 300 2.59 3.67 -16.70
C LEU A 300 1.24 2.97 -16.50
N ILE A 301 1.20 1.80 -15.85
CA ILE A 301 -0.06 1.12 -15.53
C ILE A 301 -0.88 1.93 -14.51
N ALA A 302 -0.26 2.47 -13.46
CA ALA A 302 -0.95 3.27 -12.45
C ALA A 302 -1.59 4.55 -13.06
N ALA A 303 -0.92 5.17 -14.05
CA ALA A 303 -1.44 6.32 -14.77
C ALA A 303 -2.65 5.99 -15.67
N THR A 304 -2.72 4.78 -16.24
CA THR A 304 -3.88 4.35 -17.06
C THR A 304 -5.04 3.80 -16.23
N ALA A 305 -4.77 3.24 -15.04
CA ALA A 305 -5.78 2.62 -14.18
C ALA A 305 -6.49 3.59 -13.20
N ALA A 306 -6.01 4.83 -13.05
CA ALA A 306 -6.56 5.79 -12.08
C ALA A 306 -8.07 6.09 -12.34
N PRO A 307 -8.97 5.88 -11.36
CA PRO A 307 -10.41 5.78 -11.61
C PRO A 307 -11.06 7.10 -12.02
N THR A 308 -11.99 6.99 -12.96
CA THR A 308 -12.95 8.03 -13.35
C THR A 308 -13.85 8.38 -12.15
N THR A 309 -13.49 9.36 -11.32
CA THR A 309 -14.40 9.78 -10.24
C THR A 309 -15.70 10.32 -10.88
N PRO A 310 -16.88 9.75 -10.58
CA PRO A 310 -18.12 10.21 -11.20
C PRO A 310 -18.37 11.69 -10.91
N ARG A 311 -19.08 12.37 -11.82
CA ARG A 311 -19.64 13.69 -11.49
C ARG A 311 -20.53 13.50 -10.25
N GLY A 312 -20.21 14.23 -9.17
CA GLY A 312 -21.21 14.44 -8.13
C GLY A 312 -22.43 15.07 -8.80
N ALA A 313 -23.61 14.45 -8.62
CA ALA A 313 -24.85 15.01 -9.10
C ALA A 313 -24.96 16.46 -8.61
N ALA A 314 -25.33 17.38 -9.51
CA ALA A 314 -25.72 18.71 -9.06
C ALA A 314 -26.94 18.54 -8.13
N PRO A 315 -27.04 19.30 -7.02
CA PRO A 315 -28.30 19.37 -6.32
C PRO A 315 -29.35 19.90 -7.30
N ASP A 316 -30.45 19.16 -7.45
CA ASP A 316 -31.56 19.58 -8.29
C ASP A 316 -32.12 20.92 -7.77
N GLN A 317 -31.89 21.99 -8.51
CA GLN A 317 -32.49 23.29 -8.24
C GLN A 317 -33.81 23.41 -8.99
N SER A 318 -34.77 22.57 -8.63
CA SER A 318 -36.16 22.67 -9.07
C SER A 318 -36.91 23.80 -8.34
N ILE A 319 -36.41 25.04 -8.48
CA ILE A 319 -37.20 26.25 -8.21
C ILE A 319 -37.94 26.59 -9.50
N GLY A 320 -39.23 26.21 -9.57
CA GLY A 320 -40.01 26.24 -10.80
C GLY A 320 -41.52 26.36 -10.59
N SER A 321 -41.96 27.47 -9.98
CA SER A 321 -43.26 28.14 -10.21
C SER A 321 -44.49 27.31 -10.59
N ARG A 322 -45.45 27.18 -9.66
CA ARG A 322 -46.91 27.30 -9.93
C ARG A 322 -47.62 27.69 -8.64
N ALA A 323 -47.96 28.97 -8.48
CA ALA A 323 -49.18 29.61 -8.98
C ALA A 323 -50.40 29.31 -8.11
N THR A 324 -50.81 30.35 -7.37
CA THR A 324 -52.01 30.43 -6.55
C THR A 324 -53.28 30.15 -7.35
N LYS A 325 -54.21 29.36 -6.79
CA LYS A 325 -55.62 29.37 -7.21
C LYS A 325 -56.57 29.31 -6.01
N THR A 326 -57.28 30.41 -5.83
CA THR A 326 -58.46 30.58 -4.97
C THR A 326 -59.60 29.64 -5.40
N PRO A 327 -60.37 29.04 -4.47
CA PRO A 327 -61.64 28.41 -4.79
C PRO A 327 -62.77 29.46 -4.88
N ALA A 328 -63.53 29.45 -5.98
CA ALA A 328 -64.66 30.36 -6.17
C ALA A 328 -65.95 29.85 -5.47
N ARG A 329 -66.77 30.79 -4.99
CA ARG A 329 -68.13 30.51 -4.50
C ARG A 329 -69.14 30.46 -5.64
N ARG A 330 -70.08 29.50 -5.57
CA ARG A 330 -71.52 29.55 -5.93
C ARG A 330 -72.06 28.11 -5.75
N SER A 331 -73.25 27.77 -5.24
CA SER A 331 -74.30 28.36 -4.38
C SER A 331 -75.59 27.59 -4.73
N VAL A 332 -76.32 27.06 -3.74
CA VAL A 332 -77.80 26.84 -3.76
C VAL A 332 -78.29 25.71 -4.72
N ASP A 333 -79.20 24.77 -4.41
CA ASP A 333 -80.01 24.35 -3.23
C ASP A 333 -80.59 22.92 -3.54
N ASN A 334 -81.37 22.15 -2.76
CA ASN A 334 -81.64 21.97 -1.31
C ASN A 334 -82.90 21.07 -1.13
N SER A 335 -82.82 19.93 -0.44
CA SER A 335 -84.02 19.22 0.07
C SER A 335 -83.73 18.16 1.16
N ALA A 336 -84.65 18.10 2.11
CA ALA A 336 -84.64 17.34 3.37
C ALA A 336 -84.74 15.80 3.28
N ALA A 337 -84.37 15.10 4.36
CA ALA A 337 -85.29 14.26 5.19
C ALA A 337 -84.61 13.58 6.41
N ALA A 338 -85.44 13.14 7.36
CA ALA A 338 -85.20 12.40 8.63
C ALA A 338 -84.11 11.29 8.61
N GLY A 339 -83.58 10.76 9.72
CA GLY A 339 -83.97 10.77 11.15
C GLY A 339 -83.02 9.86 11.97
N PRO A 340 -83.23 9.62 13.28
CA PRO A 340 -82.15 9.22 14.19
C PRO A 340 -82.15 7.76 14.69
N GLY A 341 -80.98 7.29 15.14
CA GLY A 341 -80.78 6.10 15.97
C GLY A 341 -79.29 5.87 16.30
N VAL A 342 -78.77 5.44 17.46
CA VAL A 342 -79.17 5.27 18.87
C VAL A 342 -78.24 4.16 19.42
N ASP A 343 -77.50 4.43 20.51
CA ASP A 343 -76.94 3.43 21.46
C ASP A 343 -75.93 2.34 20.99
N LYS A 344 -75.10 1.70 21.86
CA LYS A 344 -74.49 2.04 23.17
C LYS A 344 -73.41 0.99 23.50
N LYS A 345 -72.56 1.28 24.51
CA LYS A 345 -71.72 0.35 25.32
C LYS A 345 -70.50 -0.27 24.58
N ARG A 346 -69.24 -0.25 25.09
CA ARG A 346 -68.60 -0.33 26.45
C ARG A 346 -68.22 -1.77 26.82
N VAL A 347 -67.18 -1.90 27.68
CA VAL A 347 -66.64 -3.12 28.37
C VAL A 347 -65.50 -3.77 27.56
N THR A 348 -64.20 -3.47 27.81
CA THR A 348 -63.26 -4.02 28.85
C THR A 348 -63.09 -5.55 28.77
N ARG A 349 -61.94 -6.20 29.05
CA ARG A 349 -60.75 -5.83 29.84
C ARG A 349 -59.61 -6.87 29.60
N ARG A 350 -58.34 -6.46 29.74
CA ARG A 350 -57.21 -7.18 30.40
C ARG A 350 -56.79 -8.63 29.99
N ASN A 351 -55.47 -8.72 29.72
CA ASN A 351 -54.43 -9.45 30.49
C ASN A 351 -53.76 -10.74 29.92
N ARG A 352 -52.43 -10.79 30.12
CA ARG A 352 -51.55 -12.00 30.26
C ARG A 352 -51.33 -12.84 28.96
N ARG A 353 -50.21 -13.56 28.74
CA ARG A 353 -48.97 -13.79 29.54
C ARG A 353 -47.82 -14.38 28.66
N THR A 354 -46.56 -14.04 29.00
CA THR A 354 -45.30 -14.86 29.04
C THR A 354 -44.96 -15.96 28.01
N GLY A 355 -43.67 -15.98 27.62
CA GLY A 355 -42.90 -17.13 27.08
C GLY A 355 -41.88 -16.63 26.04
N VAL A 356 -40.56 -16.48 26.25
CA VAL A 356 -39.48 -17.21 26.96
C VAL A 356 -38.91 -18.40 26.16
N ALA A 357 -37.57 -18.40 26.01
CA ALA A 357 -36.69 -19.42 25.44
C ALA A 357 -36.75 -19.59 23.89
N ARG A 358 -35.61 -19.82 23.21
CA ARG A 358 -34.22 -19.99 23.68
C ARG A 358 -33.21 -19.51 22.64
#